data_AF-A0AAP2DY13-F1
#
_entry.id   AF-A0AAP2DY13-F1
#
_cell.length_a   1.000
_cell.length_b   1.000
_cell.length_c   1.000
_cell.angle_alpha   90.00
_cell.angle_beta   90.00
_cell.angle_gamma   90.00
#
_symmetry.space_group_name_H-M   'P 1'
#
loop_
_entity.id
_entity.type
_entity.pdbx_description
1 polymer ?
#
loop_
_entity_poly.entity_id
_entity_poly.type
_entity_poly.pdbx_seq_one_letter_code
_entity_poly.pdbx_strand_id
1 'polypeptide(L)'
;MKNRTLMLTSLVITACSGGRGNDVIMEEAAHIHNETMAIAVLVEKAINNGEADSMNTISNDSIVHWRQLFEAWEGDVVEVPGNETHHTHAGGNHHHDHTPPDVTPEQMLEIQRTLAKRMYDLSRRIHP
;
A
#
# COMPACT_ATOMS: atom_id res chain seq x y z
N MET A 1 16.65 44.92 -49.39
CA MET A 1 16.19 43.51 -49.42
C MET A 1 17.37 42.60 -49.07
N LYS A 2 17.38 42.00 -47.87
CA LYS A 2 18.18 40.79 -47.59
C LYS A 2 17.68 40.14 -46.30
N ASN A 3 16.75 39.22 -46.50
CA ASN A 3 16.21 38.33 -45.48
C ASN A 3 17.26 37.25 -45.23
N ARG A 4 17.66 37.04 -43.97
CA ARG A 4 18.40 35.84 -43.55
C ARG A 4 17.81 35.36 -42.23
N THR A 5 16.63 34.77 -42.34
CA THR A 5 16.00 33.96 -41.30
C THR A 5 16.34 32.51 -41.60
N LEU A 6 17.05 31.81 -40.69
CA LEU A 6 17.11 30.34 -40.50
C LEU A 6 18.32 30.07 -39.56
N MET A 7 18.31 29.23 -38.53
CA MET A 7 17.41 28.16 -38.09
C MET A 7 17.32 28.19 -36.55
N LEU A 8 16.11 28.16 -35.98
CA LEU A 8 15.92 27.63 -34.64
C LEU A 8 15.88 26.11 -34.76
N THR A 9 16.93 25.43 -34.30
CA THR A 9 16.95 23.98 -34.16
C THR A 9 16.00 23.59 -33.03
N SER A 10 14.76 23.23 -33.40
CA SER A 10 13.76 22.73 -32.46
C SER A 10 14.13 21.28 -32.10
N LEU A 11 14.76 21.11 -30.93
CA LEU A 11 14.98 19.81 -30.31
C LEU A 11 13.66 19.37 -29.68
N VAL A 12 12.79 18.75 -30.47
CA VAL A 12 11.58 18.09 -29.96
C VAL A 12 12.03 16.79 -29.30
N ILE A 13 12.22 16.83 -27.98
CA ILE A 13 12.43 15.62 -27.18
C ILE A 13 11.06 14.94 -27.05
N THR A 14 10.76 14.04 -27.98
CA THR A 14 9.65 13.10 -27.83
C THR A 14 10.01 12.06 -26.76
N ALA A 15 9.59 12.30 -25.53
CA ALA A 15 9.64 11.33 -24.45
C ALA A 15 8.31 11.31 -23.69
N CYS A 16 7.24 10.88 -24.37
CA CYS A 16 5.97 10.51 -23.74
C CYS A 16 5.51 9.16 -24.29
N SER A 17 6.25 8.09 -24.00
CA SER A 17 5.84 6.70 -24.30
C SER A 17 5.58 5.86 -23.04
N GLY A 18 5.71 6.44 -21.84
CA GLY A 18 5.61 5.72 -20.56
C GLY A 18 4.18 5.38 -20.09
N GLY A 19 3.13 5.93 -20.70
CA GLY A 19 1.76 5.84 -20.14
C GLY A 19 1.26 4.41 -19.94
N ARG A 20 1.23 3.59 -21.01
CA ARG A 20 0.55 2.29 -20.97
C ARG A 20 1.26 1.24 -20.10
N GLY A 21 2.58 1.31 -19.96
CA GLY A 21 3.33 0.38 -19.09
C GLY A 21 3.16 0.74 -17.61
N ASN A 22 3.22 2.03 -17.31
CA ASN A 22 3.06 2.54 -15.95
C ASN A 22 1.65 2.28 -15.43
N ASP A 23 0.62 2.45 -16.26
CA ASP A 23 -0.77 2.20 -15.86
C ASP A 23 -0.98 0.74 -15.37
N VAL A 24 -0.39 -0.23 -16.07
CA VAL A 24 -0.45 -1.66 -15.68
C VAL A 24 0.24 -1.92 -14.34
N ILE A 25 1.39 -1.29 -14.10
CA ILE A 25 2.13 -1.42 -12.84
C ILE A 25 1.33 -0.81 -11.69
N MET A 26 0.70 0.35 -11.91
CA MET A 26 -0.12 1.01 -10.89
C MET A 26 -1.40 0.23 -10.60
N GLU A 27 -2.02 -0.39 -11.61
CA GLU A 27 -3.17 -1.29 -11.42
C GLU A 27 -2.79 -2.52 -10.58
N GLU A 28 -1.64 -3.13 -10.84
CA GLU A 28 -1.12 -4.24 -10.03
C GLU A 28 -0.86 -3.81 -8.58
N ALA A 29 -0.24 -2.63 -8.38
CA ALA A 29 -0.01 -2.08 -7.04
C ALA A 29 -1.32 -1.86 -6.29
N ALA A 30 -2.35 -1.30 -6.94
CA ALA A 30 -3.67 -1.08 -6.36
C ALA A 30 -4.37 -2.40 -6.01
N HIS A 31 -4.27 -3.40 -6.88
CA HIS A 31 -4.81 -4.74 -6.61
C HIS A 31 -4.19 -5.35 -5.34
N ILE A 32 -2.86 -5.35 -5.24
CA ILE A 32 -2.14 -5.87 -4.06
C ILE A 32 -2.51 -5.09 -2.80
N HIS A 33 -2.59 -3.76 -2.89
CA HIS A 33 -3.01 -2.91 -1.79
C HIS A 33 -4.39 -3.33 -1.27
N ASN A 34 -5.40 -3.42 -2.15
CA ASN A 34 -6.77 -3.74 -1.78
C ASN A 34 -6.90 -5.13 -1.15
N GLU A 35 -6.22 -6.14 -1.71
CA GLU A 35 -6.18 -7.49 -1.12
C GLU A 35 -5.55 -7.47 0.27
N THR A 36 -4.45 -6.73 0.44
CA THR A 36 -3.74 -6.62 1.72
C THR A 36 -4.62 -5.94 2.76
N MET A 37 -5.35 -4.88 2.40
CA MET A 37 -6.28 -4.21 3.31
C MET A 37 -7.41 -5.14 3.77
N ALA A 38 -7.94 -5.99 2.89
CA ALA A 38 -8.95 -6.97 3.27
C ALA A 38 -8.42 -7.98 4.30
N ILE A 39 -7.15 -8.40 4.17
CA ILE A 39 -6.49 -9.30 5.13
C ILE A 39 -6.22 -8.57 6.45
N ALA A 40 -5.81 -7.30 6.40
CA ALA A 40 -5.55 -6.49 7.58
C ALA A 40 -6.77 -6.42 8.50
N VAL A 41 -7.97 -6.22 7.95
CA VAL A 41 -9.23 -6.24 8.71
C VAL A 41 -9.45 -7.58 9.44
N LEU A 42 -9.14 -8.70 8.78
CA LEU A 42 -9.28 -10.03 9.38
C LEU A 42 -8.25 -10.27 10.49
N VAL A 43 -7.01 -9.83 10.26
CA VAL A 43 -5.91 -9.92 11.23
C VAL A 43 -6.23 -9.08 12.47
N GLU A 44 -6.63 -7.83 12.29
CA GLU A 44 -6.99 -6.93 13.39
C GLU A 44 -8.12 -7.51 14.23
N LYS A 45 -9.18 -8.02 13.58
CA LYS A 45 -10.29 -8.69 14.25
C LYS A 45 -9.83 -9.89 15.07
N ALA A 46 -8.90 -10.70 14.55
CA ALA A 46 -8.35 -11.84 15.27
C ALA A 46 -7.54 -11.41 16.50
N ILE A 47 -6.72 -10.36 16.39
CA ILE A 47 -5.98 -9.81 17.54
C ILE A 47 -6.97 -9.26 18.59
N ASN A 48 -7.96 -8.46 18.18
CA ASN A 48 -9.01 -7.92 19.07
C ASN A 48 -9.77 -9.02 19.81
N ASN A 49 -10.14 -10.10 19.11
CA ASN A 49 -10.82 -11.24 19.72
C ASN A 49 -9.92 -11.97 20.72
N GLY A 50 -8.63 -12.14 20.41
CA GLY A 50 -7.66 -12.74 21.32
C GLY A 50 -7.44 -11.90 22.58
N GLU A 51 -7.43 -10.57 22.46
CA GLU A 51 -7.34 -9.65 23.61
C GLU A 51 -8.58 -9.74 24.51
N ALA A 52 -9.77 -9.93 23.92
CA ALA A 52 -11.03 -10.03 24.63
C ALA A 52 -11.28 -11.42 25.28
N ASP A 53 -10.59 -12.47 24.82
CA ASP A 53 -10.76 -13.82 25.36
C ASP A 53 -10.06 -14.00 26.72
N SER A 54 -10.86 -13.85 27.78
CA SER A 54 -10.43 -14.04 29.18
C SER A 54 -9.96 -15.46 29.52
N MET A 55 -10.22 -16.47 28.68
CA MET A 55 -9.81 -17.87 28.89
C MET A 55 -8.59 -18.26 28.03
N ASN A 56 -7.87 -17.26 27.51
CA ASN A 56 -6.88 -17.30 26.45
C ASN A 56 -6.10 -18.63 26.32
N THR A 57 -6.38 -19.35 25.23
CA THR A 57 -5.56 -20.49 24.78
C THR A 57 -4.26 -20.05 24.10
N ILE A 58 -4.20 -18.78 23.69
CA ILE A 58 -3.03 -18.13 23.11
C ILE A 58 -2.32 -17.34 24.21
N SER A 59 -0.99 -17.36 24.20
CA SER A 59 -0.20 -16.57 25.15
C SER A 59 -0.47 -15.08 24.97
N ASN A 60 -0.69 -14.38 26.09
CA ASN A 60 -0.86 -12.92 26.09
C ASN A 60 0.34 -12.22 25.41
N ASP A 61 1.56 -12.72 25.63
CA ASP A 61 2.78 -12.21 24.99
C ASP A 61 2.73 -12.29 23.45
N SER A 62 2.12 -13.35 22.91
CA SER A 62 1.95 -13.50 21.46
C SER A 62 0.99 -12.44 20.90
N ILE A 63 -0.11 -12.19 21.60
CA ILE A 63 -1.12 -11.20 21.20
C ILE A 63 -0.52 -9.79 21.24
N VAL A 64 0.17 -9.42 22.33
CA VAL A 64 0.87 -8.13 22.44
C VAL A 64 1.89 -7.95 21.33
N HIS A 65 2.65 -9.00 21.01
CA HIS A 65 3.62 -8.94 19.93
C HIS A 65 2.95 -8.78 18.55
N TRP A 66 1.86 -9.48 18.28
CA TRP A 66 1.11 -9.34 17.03
C TRP A 66 0.49 -7.95 16.87
N ARG A 67 -0.04 -7.37 17.95
CA ARG A 67 -0.53 -5.99 17.96
C ARG A 67 0.55 -5.01 17.55
N GLN A 68 1.74 -5.10 18.13
CA GLN A 68 2.88 -4.24 17.79
C GLN A 68 3.29 -4.37 16.32
N LEU A 69 3.31 -5.60 15.79
CA LEU A 69 3.62 -5.83 14.37
C LEU A 69 2.56 -5.25 13.44
N PHE A 70 1.28 -5.34 13.83
CA PHE A 70 0.16 -4.78 13.08
C PHE A 70 0.23 -3.25 13.04
N GLU A 71 0.37 -2.59 14.20
CA GLU A 71 0.49 -1.13 14.29
C GLU A 71 1.72 -0.59 13.53
N ALA A 72 2.85 -1.30 13.61
CA ALA A 72 4.04 -0.95 12.83
C ALA A 72 3.83 -1.14 11.31
N TRP A 73 3.02 -2.11 10.89
CA TRP A 73 2.63 -2.25 9.48
C TRP A 73 1.67 -1.13 9.05
N GLU A 74 0.67 -0.82 9.87
CA GLU A 74 -0.32 0.23 9.61
C GLU A 74 0.35 1.60 9.45
N GLY A 75 1.33 1.93 10.31
CA GLY A 75 2.11 3.16 10.20
C GLY A 75 2.94 3.28 8.91
N ASP A 76 3.22 2.17 8.24
CA ASP A 76 3.97 2.13 6.96
C ASP A 76 3.05 2.04 5.74
N VAL A 77 1.73 1.93 5.92
CA VAL A 77 0.78 1.87 4.81
C VAL A 77 0.87 3.18 4.00
N VAL A 78 0.83 3.03 2.68
CA VAL A 78 0.73 4.15 1.75
C VAL A 78 -0.34 3.85 0.71
N GLU A 79 -1.11 4.87 0.37
CA GLU A 79 -2.15 4.78 -0.65
C GLU A 79 -1.56 4.74 -2.05
N VAL A 80 -2.23 4.01 -2.95
CA VAL A 80 -1.84 3.92 -4.36
C VAL A 80 -2.55 5.04 -5.15
N PRO A 81 -1.81 5.95 -5.83
CA PRO A 81 -2.42 6.96 -6.69
C PRO A 81 -3.39 6.37 -7.71
N GLY A 82 -4.61 6.92 -7.78
CA GLY A 82 -5.65 6.46 -8.70
C GLY A 82 -6.44 5.22 -8.23
N ASN A 83 -6.16 4.68 -7.05
CA ASN A 83 -7.00 3.65 -6.42
C ASN A 83 -8.18 4.32 -5.71
N GLU A 84 -9.37 4.33 -6.32
CA GLU A 84 -10.58 4.92 -5.73
C GLU A 84 -11.41 3.91 -4.92
N THR A 85 -10.89 2.71 -4.69
CA THR A 85 -11.62 1.66 -3.98
C THR A 85 -11.95 2.16 -2.56
N HIS A 86 -13.24 2.34 -2.26
CA HIS A 86 -13.71 2.95 -1.01
C HIS A 86 -13.13 2.27 0.23
N HIS A 87 -12.10 2.87 0.83
CA HIS A 87 -11.58 2.51 2.15
C HIS A 87 -12.63 2.84 3.21
N THR A 88 -13.61 1.96 3.37
CA THR A 88 -14.52 2.00 4.51
C THR A 88 -13.81 1.28 5.64
N HIS A 89 -12.99 2.02 6.41
CA HIS A 89 -12.42 1.51 7.66
C HIS A 89 -13.58 1.28 8.65
N ALA A 90 -14.21 0.11 8.55
CA ALA A 90 -15.26 -0.32 9.47
C ALA A 90 -14.61 -0.79 10.78
N GLY A 91 -14.15 0.16 11.59
CA GLY A 91 -13.70 -0.11 12.95
C GLY A 91 -12.48 0.69 13.37
N GLY A 92 -12.68 1.93 13.83
CA GLY A 92 -11.65 2.66 14.58
C GLY A 92 -11.25 3.98 13.93
N ASN A 93 -11.12 4.99 14.77
CA ASN A 93 -10.99 6.41 14.44
C ASN A 93 -9.59 6.81 13.93
N HIS A 94 -8.86 5.92 13.27
CA HIS A 94 -7.48 6.14 12.83
C HIS A 94 -7.45 6.53 11.35
N HIS A 95 -7.92 7.73 11.03
CA HIS A 95 -7.66 8.35 9.73
C HIS A 95 -6.18 8.76 9.69
N HIS A 96 -5.31 7.83 9.37
CA HIS A 96 -3.98 8.15 8.91
C HIS A 96 -4.11 8.75 7.51
N ASP A 97 -3.84 10.06 7.40
CA ASP A 97 -3.85 10.77 6.14
C ASP A 97 -2.60 10.37 5.34
N HIS A 98 -2.67 9.20 4.70
CA HIS A 98 -1.58 8.63 3.92
C HIS A 98 -1.52 9.34 2.56
N THR A 99 -0.87 10.51 2.52
CA THR A 99 -0.53 11.14 1.24
C THR A 99 0.36 10.17 0.46
N PRO A 100 0.02 9.82 -0.80
CA PRO A 100 0.85 8.95 -1.59
C PRO A 100 2.28 9.50 -1.72
N PRO A 101 3.32 8.67 -1.49
CA PRO A 101 4.70 9.12 -1.63
C PRO A 101 5.02 9.44 -3.10
N ASP A 102 5.93 10.39 -3.31
CA ASP A 102 6.46 10.72 -4.64
C ASP A 102 7.51 9.68 -5.07
N VAL A 103 7.04 8.60 -5.69
CA VAL A 103 7.85 7.44 -6.12
C VAL A 103 7.49 7.00 -7.53
N THR A 104 8.37 6.25 -8.20
CA THR A 104 8.06 5.67 -9.52
C THR A 104 7.01 4.55 -9.39
N PRO A 105 6.31 4.18 -10.47
CA PRO A 105 5.38 3.04 -10.46
C PRO A 105 6.00 1.74 -9.95
N GLU A 106 7.23 1.42 -10.37
CA GLU A 106 7.94 0.21 -9.92
C GLU A 106 8.24 0.26 -8.43
N GLN A 107 8.60 1.42 -7.90
CA GLN A 107 8.82 1.63 -6.47
C GLN A 107 7.51 1.49 -5.69
N MET A 108 6.41 2.05 -6.21
CA MET A 108 5.08 1.88 -5.61
C MET A 108 4.69 0.39 -5.55
N LEU A 109 4.86 -0.34 -6.65
CA LEU A 109 4.58 -1.77 -6.69
C LEU A 109 5.42 -2.56 -5.67
N GLU A 110 6.71 -2.24 -5.54
CA GLU A 110 7.58 -2.91 -4.57
C GLU A 110 7.20 -2.58 -3.11
N ILE A 111 6.80 -1.35 -2.84
CA ILE A 111 6.27 -0.95 -1.52
C ILE A 111 5.03 -1.79 -1.19
N GLN A 112 4.05 -1.87 -2.11
CA GLN A 112 2.83 -2.64 -1.89
C GLN A 112 3.13 -4.15 -1.71
N ARG A 113 4.07 -4.72 -2.48
CA ARG A 113 4.51 -6.11 -2.29
C ARG A 113 5.17 -6.35 -0.93
N THR A 114 5.99 -5.42 -0.48
CA THR A 114 6.66 -5.49 0.83
C THR A 114 5.64 -5.45 1.98
N LEU A 115 4.69 -4.52 1.91
CA LEU A 115 3.60 -4.41 2.87
C LEU A 115 2.72 -5.67 2.86
N ALA A 116 2.35 -6.16 1.69
CA ALA A 116 1.58 -7.39 1.53
C ALA A 116 2.29 -8.57 2.16
N LYS A 117 3.59 -8.76 1.88
CA LYS A 117 4.39 -9.85 2.46
C LYS A 117 4.37 -9.82 3.99
N ARG A 118 4.56 -8.64 4.59
CA ARG A 118 4.52 -8.48 6.06
C ARG A 118 3.16 -8.87 6.63
N MET A 119 2.08 -8.43 6.00
CA MET A 119 0.71 -8.77 6.43
C MET A 119 0.43 -10.27 6.27
N TYR A 120 0.87 -10.89 5.17
CA TYR A 120 0.77 -12.35 4.99
C TYR A 120 1.58 -13.13 6.04
N ASP A 121 2.79 -12.67 6.37
CA ASP A 121 3.61 -13.27 7.42
C ASP A 121 2.94 -13.17 8.79
N LEU A 122 2.29 -12.04 9.10
CA LEU A 122 1.53 -11.85 10.34
C LEU A 122 0.27 -12.72 10.36
N SER A 123 -0.51 -12.73 9.27
CA SER A 123 -1.73 -13.53 9.15
C SER A 123 -1.47 -15.03 9.36
N ARG A 124 -0.39 -15.57 8.79
CA ARG A 124 0.03 -16.97 9.02
C ARG A 124 0.43 -17.29 10.46
N ARG A 125 0.89 -16.30 11.24
CA ARG A 125 1.24 -16.52 12.66
C ARG A 125 -0.01 -16.61 13.53
N ILE A 126 -1.05 -15.88 13.16
CA ILE A 126 -2.33 -15.84 13.87
C ILE A 126 -3.22 -17.03 13.48
N HIS A 127 -3.20 -17.41 12.20
CA HIS A 127 -3.91 -18.57 11.66
C HIS A 127 -2.90 -19.60 11.09
N PRO A 128 -2.16 -20.31 11.95
CA PRO A 128 -1.16 -21.29 11.53
C PRO A 128 -1.76 -22.53 10.84
#